data_AF-A0A929X801-F1
#
_entry.id   AF-A0A929X801-F1
#
_cell.length_a   1.000
_cell.length_b   1.000
_cell.length_c   1.000
_cell.angle_alpha   90.00
_cell.angle_beta   90.00
_cell.angle_gamma   90.00
#
_symmetry.space_group_name_H-M   'P 1'
#
loop_
_entity.id
_entity.type
_entity.pdbx_description
1 polymer ?
#
loop_
_entity_poly.entity_id
_entity_poly.type
_entity_poly.pdbx_seq_one_letter_code
_entity_poly.pdbx_strand_id
1 'polypeptide(L)'
;MRVLALLFAMFFCGASAAELKIASFNVQNLFDGVNDGTEYADFEIGRGSWSEQKYERKLQAVVDKISALNADILGLQEIENEAVLKALAQKVGYKFYAFSRAQTAPAGVAVMSRIPIKFQKTYRLTELKTRDILRADFALGG
;
A
#
# COMPACT_ATOMS: atom_id res chain seq x y z
N MET A 1 -29.80 43.55 18.15
CA MET A 1 -28.42 43.06 17.86
C MET A 1 -28.05 41.76 18.57
N ARG A 2 -28.43 41.51 19.84
CA ARG A 2 -28.08 40.25 20.55
C ARG A 2 -28.67 38.97 19.94
N VAL A 3 -29.90 39.01 19.43
CA VAL A 3 -30.57 37.85 18.79
C VAL A 3 -30.00 37.54 17.40
N LEU A 4 -29.54 38.56 16.67
CA LEU A 4 -28.92 38.39 15.35
C LEU A 4 -27.52 37.76 15.45
N ALA A 5 -26.78 38.04 16.55
CA ALA A 5 -25.47 37.43 16.82
C ALA A 5 -25.57 35.93 17.16
N LEU A 6 -26.65 35.49 17.82
CA LEU A 6 -26.91 34.07 18.13
C LEU A 6 -27.27 33.26 16.87
N LEU A 7 -27.98 33.86 15.92
CA LEU A 7 -28.28 33.24 14.61
C LEU A 7 -27.02 33.11 13.73
N PHE A 8 -26.07 34.04 13.83
CA PHE A 8 -24.80 33.97 13.10
C PHE A 8 -23.82 32.94 13.69
N ALA A 9 -23.86 32.72 15.01
CA ALA A 9 -23.03 31.70 15.68
C ALA A 9 -23.47 30.26 15.40
N MET A 10 -24.76 30.02 15.15
CA MET A 10 -25.28 28.69 14.78
C MET A 10 -24.94 28.26 13.35
N PHE A 11 -24.58 29.19 12.46
CA PHE A 11 -24.20 28.88 11.08
C PHE A 11 -22.75 28.40 10.94
N PHE A 12 -21.94 28.54 11.98
CA PHE A 12 -20.57 28.01 12.08
C PHE A 12 -20.49 26.70 12.87
N CYS A 13 -21.60 25.95 12.96
CA CYS A 13 -21.53 24.54 13.33
C CYS A 13 -20.88 23.78 12.16
N GLY A 14 -19.54 23.81 12.13
CA GLY A 14 -18.71 23.32 11.04
C GLY A 14 -19.06 21.88 10.70
N ALA A 15 -19.56 21.67 9.48
CA ALA A 15 -19.57 20.37 8.86
C ALA A 15 -18.11 19.95 8.63
N SER A 16 -17.52 19.25 9.60
CA SER A 16 -16.25 18.55 9.41
C SER A 16 -16.51 17.38 8.48
N ALA A 17 -16.33 17.57 7.17
CA ALA A 17 -16.28 16.45 6.25
C ALA A 17 -15.10 15.55 6.64
N ALA A 18 -15.34 14.26 6.84
CA ALA A 18 -14.25 13.31 7.03
C ALA A 18 -13.41 13.28 5.74
N GLU A 19 -12.15 13.71 5.83
CA GLU A 19 -11.20 13.62 4.72
C GLU A 19 -10.69 12.18 4.63
N LEU A 20 -10.76 11.59 3.44
CA LEU A 20 -10.21 10.27 3.14
C LEU A 20 -9.01 10.45 2.19
N LYS A 21 -7.81 10.12 2.65
CA LYS A 21 -6.61 10.22 1.83
C LYS A 21 -6.28 8.89 1.18
N ILE A 22 -6.37 8.86 -0.15
CA ILE A 22 -6.02 7.69 -0.96
C ILE A 22 -4.79 8.03 -1.80
N ALA A 23 -3.82 7.12 -1.83
CA ALA A 23 -2.62 7.27 -2.66
C ALA A 23 -2.28 5.97 -3.39
N SER A 24 -1.41 6.09 -4.40
CA SER A 24 -0.76 4.95 -5.03
C SER A 24 0.74 5.21 -5.08
N PHE A 25 1.55 4.18 -4.84
CA PHE A 25 3.00 4.28 -4.89
C PHE A 25 3.63 3.01 -5.47
N ASN A 26 4.39 3.17 -6.55
CA ASN A 26 5.25 2.11 -7.06
C ASN A 26 6.60 2.16 -6.30
N VAL A 27 6.95 1.06 -5.62
CA VAL A 27 8.16 0.98 -4.79
C VAL A 27 9.44 0.64 -5.57
N GLN A 28 9.33 0.50 -6.89
CA GLN A 28 10.41 0.17 -7.82
C GLN A 28 11.11 -1.16 -7.52
N ASN A 29 10.36 -2.25 -7.31
CA ASN A 29 10.81 -3.58 -6.86
C ASN A 29 11.40 -3.59 -5.46
N LEU A 30 10.56 -3.85 -4.46
CA LEU A 30 10.99 -4.10 -3.09
C LEU A 30 11.09 -5.62 -2.87
N PHE A 31 12.27 -6.18 -3.13
CA PHE A 31 12.57 -7.61 -3.04
C PHE A 31 13.39 -7.87 -1.78
N ASP A 32 13.15 -8.98 -1.11
CA ASP A 32 13.83 -9.39 0.11
C ASP A 32 15.21 -10.02 -0.18
N GLY A 33 15.81 -10.58 0.86
CA GLY A 33 17.10 -11.26 0.81
C GLY A 33 17.02 -12.75 0.45
N VAL A 34 15.97 -13.20 -0.24
CA VAL A 34 15.78 -14.61 -0.64
C VAL A 34 15.53 -14.68 -2.14
N ASN A 35 16.16 -15.64 -2.82
CA ASN A 35 15.89 -15.89 -4.24
C ASN A 35 14.68 -16.83 -4.37
N ASP A 36 13.55 -16.34 -4.90
CA ASP A 36 12.37 -17.15 -5.23
C ASP A 36 12.44 -17.72 -6.67
N GLY A 37 13.42 -17.28 -7.47
CA GLY A 37 13.63 -17.74 -8.86
C GLY A 37 12.76 -17.00 -9.87
N THR A 38 12.06 -15.94 -9.45
CA THR A 38 11.25 -15.08 -10.33
C THR A 38 11.84 -13.70 -10.50
N GLU A 39 12.95 -13.41 -9.81
CA GLU A 39 13.56 -12.09 -9.73
C GLU A 39 14.19 -11.69 -11.08
N TYR A 40 14.39 -10.39 -11.26
CA TYR A 40 15.26 -9.92 -12.33
C TYR A 40 16.73 -10.21 -11.97
N ALA A 41 17.59 -10.40 -12.97
CA ALA A 41 18.99 -10.77 -12.77
C ALA A 41 19.76 -9.86 -11.80
N ASP A 42 19.47 -8.55 -11.78
CA ASP A 42 20.11 -7.59 -10.87
C ASP A 42 19.71 -7.77 -9.39
N PHE A 43 18.56 -8.42 -9.16
CA PHE A 43 17.95 -8.70 -7.86
C PHE A 43 18.26 -10.10 -7.32
N GLU A 44 18.87 -10.98 -8.13
CA GLU A 44 19.32 -12.30 -7.68
C GLU A 44 20.53 -12.18 -6.74
N ILE A 45 20.45 -12.77 -5.56
CA ILE A 45 21.51 -12.78 -4.57
C ILE A 45 22.63 -13.72 -5.01
N GLY A 46 23.86 -13.23 -4.92
CA GLY A 46 25.07 -13.96 -5.31
C GLY A 46 25.42 -13.87 -6.80
N ARG A 47 24.51 -13.38 -7.65
CA ARG A 47 24.76 -13.10 -9.07
C ARG A 47 24.64 -11.61 -9.40
N GLY A 48 23.54 -11.00 -8.99
CA GLY A 48 23.28 -9.58 -9.13
C GLY A 48 23.97 -8.75 -8.06
N SER A 49 23.61 -7.47 -8.01
CA SER A 49 24.14 -6.57 -6.99
C SER A 49 23.31 -6.58 -5.69
N TRP A 50 22.15 -7.24 -5.69
CA TRP A 50 21.21 -7.23 -4.57
C TRP A 50 21.68 -8.05 -3.38
N SER A 51 21.19 -7.68 -2.20
CA SER A 51 21.60 -8.28 -0.92
C SER A 51 20.58 -7.92 0.16
N GLU A 52 20.54 -8.71 1.23
CA GLU A 52 19.74 -8.41 2.43
C GLU A 52 19.96 -6.98 2.96
N GLN A 53 21.21 -6.50 2.97
CA GLN A 53 21.51 -5.14 3.41
C GLN A 53 20.90 -4.07 2.48
N LYS A 54 20.82 -4.32 1.17
CA LYS A 54 20.19 -3.41 0.22
C LYS A 54 18.67 -3.45 0.35
N TYR A 55 18.10 -4.62 0.59
CA TYR A 55 16.69 -4.78 0.93
C TYR A 55 16.33 -3.93 2.15
N GLU A 56 17.02 -4.10 3.28
CA GLU A 56 16.73 -3.35 4.51
C GLU A 56 16.84 -1.83 4.33
N ARG A 57 17.87 -1.36 3.62
CA ARG A 57 18.01 0.07 3.29
C ARG A 57 16.85 0.58 2.43
N LYS A 58 16.43 -0.20 1.43
CA LYS A 58 15.32 0.18 0.56
C LYS A 58 13.98 0.14 1.30
N LEU A 59 13.75 -0.88 2.11
CA LEU A 59 12.57 -1.00 2.96
C LEU A 59 12.42 0.23 3.84
N GLN A 60 13.50 0.67 4.50
CA GLN A 60 13.46 1.89 5.31
C GLN A 60 13.17 3.15 4.46
N ALA A 61 13.80 3.31 3.30
CA ALA A 61 13.53 4.44 2.41
C ALA A 61 12.07 4.47 1.91
N VAL A 62 11.46 3.30 1.69
CA VAL A 62 10.04 3.17 1.33
C VAL A 62 9.15 3.51 2.53
N VAL A 63 9.50 3.05 3.73
CA VAL A 63 8.80 3.41 4.99
C VAL A 63 8.75 4.91 5.19
N ASP A 64 9.88 5.61 4.99
CA ASP A 64 9.96 7.06 5.18
C ASP A 64 9.04 7.79 4.19
N LYS A 65 9.05 7.38 2.92
CA LYS A 65 8.17 7.94 1.87
C LYS A 65 6.69 7.70 2.16
N ILE A 66 6.32 6.48 2.55
CA ILE A 66 4.93 6.13 2.85
C ILE A 66 4.44 6.85 4.11
N SER A 67 5.30 6.97 5.13
CA SER A 67 5.01 7.74 6.34
C SER A 67 4.70 9.20 6.00
N ALA A 68 5.48 9.81 5.11
CA ALA A 68 5.27 11.18 4.64
C ALA A 68 3.98 11.33 3.79
N LEU A 69 3.63 10.32 2.98
CA LEU A 69 2.36 10.31 2.25
C LEU A 69 1.17 10.30 3.21
N ASN A 70 1.26 9.62 4.36
CA ASN A 70 0.24 9.57 5.41
C ASN A 70 -1.17 9.27 4.87
N ALA A 71 -1.29 8.33 3.93
CA ALA A 71 -2.58 7.96 3.33
C ALA A 71 -3.37 7.01 4.25
N ASP A 72 -4.69 7.06 4.21
CA ASP A 72 -5.55 6.10 4.91
C ASP A 72 -5.61 4.77 4.16
N ILE A 73 -5.61 4.84 2.83
CA ILE A 73 -5.57 3.70 1.91
C ILE A 73 -4.45 3.95 0.90
N LEU A 74 -3.54 2.99 0.77
CA LEU A 74 -2.40 3.06 -0.12
C LEU A 74 -2.36 1.85 -1.05
N GLY A 75 -2.55 2.09 -2.34
CA GLY A 75 -2.22 1.11 -3.38
C GLY A 75 -0.71 1.03 -3.61
N LEU A 76 -0.18 -0.18 -3.77
CA LEU A 76 1.23 -0.42 -4.03
C LEU A 76 1.41 -1.27 -5.29
N GLN A 77 2.49 -1.01 -6.00
CA GLN A 77 2.98 -1.83 -7.11
C GLN A 77 4.42 -2.25 -6.85
N GLU A 78 4.81 -3.39 -7.40
CA GLU A 78 6.17 -3.94 -7.35
C GLU A 78 6.60 -4.42 -5.95
N ILE A 79 5.67 -5.05 -5.23
CA ILE A 79 5.94 -5.78 -3.98
C ILE A 79 6.20 -7.24 -4.32
N GLU A 80 7.34 -7.79 -3.91
CA GLU A 80 7.72 -9.16 -4.23
C GLU A 80 6.74 -10.21 -3.70
N ASN A 81 6.47 -10.18 -2.39
CA ASN A 81 5.70 -11.21 -1.72
C ASN A 81 4.94 -10.65 -0.51
N GLU A 82 4.07 -11.48 0.08
CA GLU A 82 3.24 -11.07 1.21
C GLU A 82 4.06 -10.80 2.49
N ALA A 83 5.22 -11.45 2.66
CA ALA A 83 6.08 -11.20 3.81
C ALA A 83 6.69 -9.79 3.77
N VAL A 84 7.16 -9.35 2.59
CA VAL A 84 7.61 -7.97 2.36
C VAL A 84 6.48 -6.97 2.62
N LEU A 85 5.27 -7.23 2.11
CA LEU A 85 4.11 -6.37 2.36
C LEU A 85 3.81 -6.25 3.86
N LYS A 86 3.83 -7.37 4.59
CA LYS A 86 3.59 -7.41 6.03
C LYS A 86 4.65 -6.64 6.81
N ALA A 87 5.92 -6.82 6.47
CA ALA A 87 7.03 -6.10 7.09
C ALA A 87 6.89 -4.59 6.88
N LEU A 88 6.53 -4.17 5.66
CA LEU A 88 6.25 -2.78 5.34
C LEU A 88 5.06 -2.25 6.16
N ALA A 89 3.91 -2.93 6.12
CA ALA A 89 2.70 -2.54 6.84
C ALA A 89 2.94 -2.36 8.34
N GLN A 90 3.69 -3.28 8.97
CA GLN A 90 4.06 -3.20 10.37
C GLN A 90 4.92 -1.97 10.69
N LYS A 91 5.90 -1.64 9.85
CA LYS A 91 6.79 -0.48 10.07
C LYS A 91 6.05 0.85 9.93
N VAL A 92 5.06 0.97 9.03
CA VAL A 92 4.27 2.21 8.83
C VAL A 92 2.97 2.27 9.65
N GLY A 93 2.58 1.19 10.31
CA GLY A 93 1.38 1.14 11.15
C GLY A 93 0.06 0.92 10.42
N TYR A 94 0.08 0.35 9.22
CA TYR A 94 -1.13 -0.09 8.52
C TYR A 94 -1.63 -1.41 9.12
N LYS A 95 -2.92 -1.45 9.49
CA LYS A 95 -3.52 -2.60 10.20
C LYS A 95 -4.08 -3.67 9.26
N PHE A 96 -4.47 -3.26 8.06
CA PHE A 96 -5.09 -4.13 7.08
C PHE A 96 -4.29 -4.07 5.78
N TYR A 97 -4.16 -5.20 5.10
CA TYR A 97 -3.52 -5.26 3.81
C TYR A 97 -4.09 -6.40 2.97
N ALA A 98 -3.96 -6.28 1.66
CA ALA A 98 -4.27 -7.35 0.70
C ALA A 98 -3.19 -7.38 -0.39
N PHE A 99 -2.85 -8.57 -0.86
CA PHE A 99 -1.78 -8.80 -1.82
C PHE A 99 -2.28 -9.66 -2.98
N SER A 100 -1.76 -9.39 -4.19
CA SER A 100 -1.97 -10.24 -5.35
C SER A 100 -0.75 -10.28 -6.24
N ARG A 101 -0.29 -11.49 -6.54
CA ARG A 101 0.79 -11.77 -7.49
C ARG A 101 0.47 -13.06 -8.26
N ALA A 102 0.72 -13.05 -9.57
CA ALA A 102 0.73 -14.26 -10.37
C ALA A 102 1.99 -15.08 -10.04
N GLN A 103 1.90 -16.41 -10.00
CA GLN A 103 3.02 -17.27 -9.55
C GLN A 103 4.31 -17.07 -10.35
N THR A 104 4.21 -16.68 -11.63
CA THR A 104 5.36 -16.43 -12.52
C THR A 104 5.81 -14.97 -12.54
N ALA A 105 5.13 -14.07 -11.83
CA ALA A 105 5.47 -12.65 -11.85
C ALA A 105 6.52 -12.33 -10.78
N PRO A 106 7.54 -11.51 -11.10
CA PRO A 106 8.57 -11.08 -10.13
C PRO A 106 8.00 -10.29 -8.96
N ALA A 107 6.89 -9.59 -9.18
CA ALA A 107 6.27 -8.73 -8.20
C ALA A 107 4.77 -8.62 -8.41
N GLY A 108 4.06 -8.30 -7.34
CA GLY A 108 2.62 -8.14 -7.30
C GLY A 108 2.16 -6.70 -7.05
N VAL A 109 0.84 -6.58 -6.92
CA VAL A 109 0.14 -5.39 -6.47
C VAL A 109 -0.41 -5.62 -5.07
N ALA A 110 -0.52 -4.55 -4.29
CA ALA A 110 -1.06 -4.64 -2.95
C ALA A 110 -1.91 -3.42 -2.62
N VAL A 111 -2.68 -3.52 -1.54
CA VAL A 111 -3.24 -2.37 -0.84
C VAL A 111 -2.92 -2.50 0.64
N MET A 112 -2.52 -1.39 1.27
CA MET A 112 -2.44 -1.24 2.72
C MET A 112 -3.48 -0.23 3.17
N SER A 113 -4.12 -0.47 4.32
CA SER A 113 -5.21 0.35 4.80
C SER A 113 -5.23 0.47 6.33
N ARG A 114 -5.52 1.68 6.81
CA ARG A 114 -5.85 1.95 8.22
C ARG A 114 -7.30 1.56 8.53
N ILE A 115 -8.10 1.41 7.48
CA ILE A 115 -9.54 1.13 7.49
C ILE A 115 -9.78 -0.35 7.18
N PRO A 116 -10.69 -1.06 7.87
CA PRO A 116 -10.93 -2.47 7.63
C PRO A 116 -11.29 -2.79 6.18
N ILE A 117 -10.59 -3.76 5.59
CA ILE A 117 -10.94 -4.35 4.30
C ILE A 117 -12.04 -5.38 4.56
N LYS A 118 -13.23 -5.18 3.97
CA LYS A 118 -14.39 -6.06 4.12
C LYS A 118 -14.45 -7.12 3.03
N PHE A 119 -13.95 -6.79 1.85
CA PHE A 119 -13.93 -7.69 0.72
C PHE A 119 -12.67 -7.44 -0.10
N GLN A 120 -12.11 -8.50 -0.67
CA GLN A 120 -11.03 -8.42 -1.63
C GLN A 120 -11.24 -9.43 -2.76
N LYS A 121 -10.82 -9.08 -3.97
CA LYS A 121 -10.87 -9.98 -5.13
C LYS A 121 -9.74 -9.69 -6.10
N THR A 122 -9.11 -10.76 -6.55
CA THR A 122 -8.12 -10.72 -7.63
C THR A 122 -8.78 -11.06 -8.96
N TYR A 123 -8.48 -10.28 -9.99
CA TYR A 123 -8.78 -10.58 -11.38
C TYR A 123 -7.47 -10.86 -12.12
N ARG A 124 -7.38 -12.03 -12.76
CA ARG A 124 -6.25 -12.40 -13.61
C ARG A 124 -6.72 -12.38 -15.06
N LEU A 125 -6.17 -11.47 -15.84
CA LEU A 125 -6.52 -11.33 -17.24
C LEU A 125 -5.72 -12.36 -18.05
N THR A 126 -6.39 -13.16 -18.85
CA THR A 126 -5.78 -14.20 -19.71
C THR A 126 -4.76 -13.59 -20.70
N GLU A 127 -5.00 -12.36 -21.14
CA GLU A 127 -4.11 -11.63 -22.05
C GLU A 127 -2.88 -11.04 -21.35
N LEU A 128 -2.95 -10.76 -20.04
CA LEU A 128 -1.87 -10.16 -19.25
C LEU A 128 -1.34 -11.16 -18.21
N LYS A 129 -0.53 -12.11 -18.67
CA LYS A 129 -0.04 -13.27 -17.88
C LYS A 129 0.62 -12.94 -16.53
N THR A 130 1.11 -11.72 -16.35
CA THR A 130 1.94 -11.33 -15.19
C THR A 130 1.37 -10.15 -14.39
N ARG A 131 0.14 -9.70 -14.68
CA ARG A 131 -0.44 -8.51 -14.06
C ARG A 131 -1.84 -8.80 -13.52
N ASP A 132 -1.88 -9.00 -12.21
CA ASP A 132 -3.13 -9.13 -11.46
C ASP A 132 -3.77 -7.74 -11.24
N ILE A 133 -5.10 -7.68 -11.22
CA ILE A 133 -5.87 -6.54 -10.71
C ILE A 133 -6.43 -6.93 -9.34
N LEU A 134 -6.14 -6.13 -8.32
CA LEU A 134 -6.65 -6.30 -6.97
C LEU A 134 -7.76 -5.28 -6.69
N ARG A 135 -8.98 -5.77 -6.40
CA ARG A 135 -10.09 -5.00 -5.85
C ARG A 135 -10.13 -5.19 -4.33
N ALA A 136 -10.36 -4.11 -3.60
CA ALA A 136 -10.64 -4.13 -2.18
C ALA A 136 -11.80 -3.17 -1.85
N ASP A 137 -12.73 -3.60 -1.01
CA ASP A 137 -13.85 -2.79 -0.52
C ASP A 137 -13.62 -2.52 0.97
N PHE A 138 -13.78 -1.26 1.39
CA PHE A 138 -13.41 -0.77 2.73
C PHE A 138 -14.65 -0.33 3.52
N ALA A 139 -14.63 -0.53 4.83
CA ALA A 139 -15.69 -0.02 5.71
C ALA A 139 -15.43 1.43 6.13
N LEU A 140 -16.02 2.40 5.42
CA LEU A 140 -15.94 3.82 5.71
C LEU A 140 -17.09 4.26 6.62
N GLY A 141 -16.77 4.77 7.82
CA GLY A 141 -17.78 5.06 8.85
C GLY A 141 -18.39 3.77 9.41
N GLY A 142 -18.67 3.76 10.72
CA GLY A 142 -19.50 2.71 11.30
C GLY A 142 -20.89 2.71 10.69
#